data_AF-X1BUP4-F1
#
_entry.id   AF-X1BUP4-F1
#
_cell.length_a   1.000
_cell.length_b   1.000
_cell.length_c   1.000
_cell.angle_alpha   90.00
_cell.angle_beta   90.00
_cell.angle_gamma   90.00
#
_symmetry.space_group_name_H-M   'P 1'
#
loop_
_entity.id
_entity.type
_entity.pdbx_description
1 polymer ?
#
loop_
_entity_poly.entity_id
_entity_poly.type
_entity_poly.pdbx_seq_one_letter_code
_entity_poly.pdbx_strand_id
1 'polypeptide(L)'
;KEDRYPIINNGGTNRWVSSFAIFPRNNIAGVCLDKAKREVIINDNEYNMSTTKYGVATFYYFIGEPKQIYSSFKKVRNQNEFFEAKPKYRLFELGWESWDALGWNTNQKTVKDILVKFLDNGYPIKWAITGSGFWEKGGTTTSFGKWGEKFSNPVTFKSWMHENDIKWMIGLRTNFIPANGPYYPKTKKRDRDLKVQYFNGNSLSSEALSKGYFLSDKMGDPLSITSSVFPIVPSYLLDGQKSAASDWFQFQYEKWDVDGIKEDTMMDLDSITNIYNLPVLEISRKT
;
A
#
# COMPACT_ATOMS: atom_id res chain seq x y z
N LYS A 1 -31.44 16.99 7.91
CA LYS A 1 -30.47 17.33 6.83
C LYS A 1 -29.80 16.01 6.45
N GLU A 2 -29.76 15.62 5.17
CA GLU A 2 -29.20 14.33 4.79
C GLU A 2 -27.68 14.44 4.66
N ASP A 3 -26.95 13.99 5.67
CA ASP A 3 -25.50 13.93 5.60
C ASP A 3 -25.10 12.60 4.94
N ARG A 4 -24.87 12.64 3.63
CA ARG A 4 -24.42 11.49 2.85
C ARG A 4 -22.90 11.40 2.82
N TYR A 5 -22.35 10.27 3.23
CA TYR A 5 -20.91 10.02 3.25
C TYR A 5 -20.54 8.91 2.26
N PRO A 6 -20.29 9.23 0.97
CA PRO A 6 -19.87 8.23 0.01
C PRO A 6 -18.49 7.66 0.40
N ILE A 7 -18.45 6.37 0.71
CA ILE A 7 -17.22 5.66 1.07
C ILE A 7 -16.60 5.08 -0.20
N ILE A 8 -15.76 5.88 -0.85
CA ILE A 8 -15.02 5.43 -2.03
C ILE A 8 -13.70 4.81 -1.57
N ASN A 9 -13.42 3.56 -1.95
CA ASN A 9 -12.04 3.04 -1.95
C ASN A 9 -11.56 2.99 -3.40
N ASN A 10 -10.69 3.92 -3.81
CA ASN A 10 -10.27 4.05 -5.21
C ASN A 10 -8.78 3.75 -5.45
N GLY A 11 -8.03 3.35 -4.43
CA GLY A 11 -6.59 3.19 -4.60
C GLY A 11 -5.84 4.51 -4.80
N GLY A 12 -6.47 5.67 -4.61
CA GLY A 12 -5.86 6.99 -4.72
C GLY A 12 -6.07 7.81 -3.46
N THR A 13 -6.77 8.93 -3.58
CA THR A 13 -7.05 9.87 -2.49
C THR A 13 -7.93 9.28 -1.38
N ASN A 14 -8.69 8.23 -1.68
CA ASN A 14 -9.61 7.61 -0.72
C ASN A 14 -9.20 6.15 -0.52
N ARG A 15 -8.14 5.92 0.26
CA ARG A 15 -7.70 4.58 0.72
C ARG A 15 -8.06 4.40 2.21
N TRP A 16 -8.18 3.16 2.66
CA TRP A 16 -8.42 2.82 4.08
C TRP A 16 -9.78 3.25 4.64
N VAL A 17 -10.80 3.37 3.78
CA VAL A 17 -12.14 3.78 4.19
C VAL A 17 -12.95 2.56 4.64
N SER A 18 -13.39 2.59 5.91
CA SER A 18 -14.20 1.54 6.53
C SER A 18 -15.68 1.90 6.48
N SER A 19 -16.54 0.92 6.20
CA SER A 19 -18.00 1.05 6.32
C SER A 19 -18.50 0.81 7.75
N PHE A 20 -17.59 0.57 8.72
CA PHE A 20 -17.96 0.33 10.11
C PHE A 20 -18.47 1.61 10.76
N ALA A 21 -19.76 1.64 11.08
CA ALA A 21 -20.41 2.70 11.83
C ALA A 21 -20.83 2.18 13.20
N ILE A 22 -20.56 2.95 14.26
CA ILE A 22 -20.95 2.63 15.64
C ILE A 22 -21.80 3.78 16.21
N PHE A 23 -22.86 3.41 16.92
CA PHE A 23 -23.76 4.31 17.64
C PHE A 23 -23.67 3.98 19.14
N PRO A 24 -22.67 4.51 19.86
CA PRO A 24 -22.38 4.08 21.24
C PRO A 24 -23.54 4.28 22.21
N ARG A 25 -24.34 5.34 22.04
CA ARG A 25 -25.52 5.60 22.88
C ARG A 25 -26.66 4.61 22.67
N ASN A 26 -26.66 3.95 21.52
CA ASN A 26 -27.69 3.00 21.12
C ASN A 26 -27.19 1.55 21.21
N ASN A 27 -25.94 1.33 21.66
CA ASN A 27 -25.33 0.02 21.78
C ASN A 27 -25.45 -0.82 20.50
N ILE A 28 -25.31 -0.18 19.34
CA ILE A 28 -25.41 -0.82 18.03
C ILE A 28 -24.29 -0.35 17.10
N ALA A 29 -23.82 -1.24 16.24
CA ALA A 29 -22.94 -0.93 15.12
C ALA A 29 -23.28 -1.80 13.91
N GLY A 30 -22.79 -1.40 12.73
CA GLY A 30 -22.86 -2.23 11.54
C GLY A 30 -21.67 -2.04 10.62
N VAL A 31 -21.43 -3.03 9.75
CA VAL A 31 -20.39 -3.00 8.73
C VAL A 31 -20.75 -3.84 7.51
N CYS A 32 -20.36 -3.35 6.34
CA CYS A 32 -20.34 -4.11 5.09
C CYS A 32 -18.88 -4.47 4.76
N LEU A 33 -18.49 -5.75 4.86
CA LEU A 33 -17.13 -6.23 4.54
C LEU A 33 -17.03 -6.77 3.11
N ASP A 34 -17.57 -6.02 2.15
CA ASP A 34 -17.52 -6.39 0.74
C ASP A 34 -16.34 -5.74 0.00
N LYS A 35 -15.85 -6.35 -1.10
CA LYS A 35 -14.76 -5.80 -1.93
C LYS A 35 -15.24 -4.81 -3.00
N ALA A 36 -16.52 -4.77 -3.32
CA ALA A 36 -17.08 -3.77 -4.21
C ALA A 36 -17.13 -2.38 -3.54
N LYS A 37 -17.63 -1.38 -4.30
CA LYS A 37 -17.90 -0.05 -3.75
C LYS A 37 -18.98 -0.16 -2.68
N ARG A 38 -18.77 0.52 -1.55
CA ARG A 38 -19.66 0.48 -0.39
C ARG A 38 -20.13 1.89 -0.09
N GLU A 39 -21.30 2.02 0.51
CA GLU A 39 -21.82 3.31 0.95
C GLU A 39 -22.45 3.16 2.34
N VAL A 40 -22.31 4.22 3.13
CA VAL A 40 -22.95 4.36 4.44
C VAL A 40 -23.67 5.70 4.46
N ILE A 41 -24.97 5.67 4.72
CA ILE A 41 -25.81 6.86 4.89
C ILE A 41 -26.25 6.90 6.34
N ILE A 42 -26.06 8.05 6.99
CA ILE A 42 -26.48 8.30 8.37
C ILE A 42 -27.17 9.64 8.38
N ASN A 43 -28.44 9.67 8.78
CA ASN A 43 -29.18 10.89 9.04
C ASN A 43 -30.08 10.72 10.27
N ASP A 44 -30.88 11.74 10.59
CA ASP A 44 -31.75 11.75 11.78
C ASP A 44 -32.77 10.59 11.82
N ASN A 45 -33.09 10.00 10.67
CA ASN A 45 -34.15 8.99 10.52
C ASN A 45 -33.63 7.60 10.14
N GLU A 46 -32.45 7.49 9.51
CA GLU A 46 -31.94 6.22 9.00
C GLU A 46 -30.43 6.04 9.15
N TYR A 47 -30.08 4.76 9.29
CA TYR A 47 -28.75 4.23 9.06
C TYR A 47 -28.86 3.18 7.95
N ASN A 48 -28.22 3.43 6.81
CA ASN A 48 -28.25 2.54 5.65
C ASN A 48 -26.83 2.14 5.25
N MET A 49 -26.67 0.87 4.85
CA MET A 49 -25.47 0.35 4.22
C MET A 49 -25.82 -0.25 2.86
N SER A 50 -25.00 0.04 1.84
CA SER A 50 -25.16 -0.54 0.51
C SER A 50 -23.82 -0.97 -0.10
N THR A 51 -23.88 -1.84 -1.11
CA THR A 51 -22.72 -2.26 -1.91
C THR A 51 -23.11 -2.43 -3.37
N THR A 52 -22.18 -2.17 -4.30
CA THR A 52 -22.41 -2.37 -5.74
C THR A 52 -22.14 -3.79 -6.21
N LYS A 53 -21.93 -4.74 -5.29
CA LYS A 53 -21.65 -6.14 -5.65
C LYS A 53 -22.85 -6.81 -6.31
N TYR A 54 -22.56 -7.56 -7.36
CA TYR A 54 -23.54 -8.48 -7.95
C TYR A 54 -23.61 -9.79 -7.16
N GLY A 55 -24.83 -10.24 -6.84
CA GLY A 55 -25.07 -11.48 -6.09
C GLY A 55 -25.15 -11.26 -4.59
N VAL A 56 -24.60 -12.19 -3.79
CA VAL A 56 -24.76 -12.19 -2.33
C VAL A 56 -23.86 -11.11 -1.68
N ALA A 57 -24.51 -10.20 -0.95
CA ALA A 57 -23.86 -9.23 -0.08
C ALA A 57 -24.09 -9.60 1.39
N THR A 58 -23.09 -9.33 2.23
CA THR A 58 -23.15 -9.62 3.67
C THR A 58 -23.00 -8.33 4.47
N PHE A 59 -23.95 -8.09 5.35
CA PHE A 59 -23.97 -6.98 6.29
C PHE A 59 -24.00 -7.55 7.70
N TYR A 60 -23.12 -7.04 8.56
CA TYR A 60 -23.04 -7.45 9.94
C TYR A 60 -23.58 -6.34 10.82
N TYR A 61 -24.39 -6.71 11.80
CA TYR A 61 -24.86 -5.82 12.86
C TYR A 61 -24.39 -6.37 14.20
N PHE A 62 -23.95 -5.48 15.08
CA PHE A 62 -23.44 -5.81 16.40
C PHE A 62 -24.28 -5.06 17.43
N ILE A 63 -24.73 -5.77 18.47
CA ILE A 63 -25.48 -5.20 19.59
C ILE A 63 -24.67 -5.45 20.86
N GLY A 64 -24.54 -4.42 21.69
CA GLY A 64 -23.86 -4.48 22.98
C GLY A 64 -23.08 -3.22 23.29
N GLU A 65 -22.40 -3.23 24.44
CA GLU A 65 -21.54 -2.12 24.84
C GLU A 65 -20.37 -1.94 23.86
N PRO A 66 -19.79 -0.74 23.72
CA PRO A 66 -18.72 -0.47 22.74
C PRO A 66 -17.59 -1.50 22.75
N LYS A 67 -17.14 -1.94 23.93
CA LYS A 67 -16.09 -2.96 24.06
C LYS A 67 -16.50 -4.30 23.46
N GLN A 68 -17.76 -4.71 23.65
CA GLN A 68 -18.31 -5.94 23.07
C GLN A 68 -18.44 -5.82 21.56
N ILE A 69 -18.93 -4.66 21.08
CA ILE A 69 -19.02 -4.36 19.64
C ILE A 69 -17.65 -4.48 18.97
N TYR A 70 -16.62 -3.82 19.49
CA TYR A 70 -15.28 -3.89 18.90
C TYR A 70 -14.70 -5.32 18.93
N SER A 71 -14.95 -6.07 20.01
CA SER A 71 -14.57 -7.48 20.08
C SER A 71 -15.27 -8.34 19.03
N SER A 72 -16.56 -8.16 18.82
CA SER A 72 -17.34 -8.87 17.79
C SER A 72 -16.92 -8.46 16.38
N PHE A 73 -16.70 -7.16 16.15
CA PHE A 73 -16.21 -6.64 14.89
C PHE A 73 -14.84 -7.22 14.52
N LYS A 74 -13.92 -7.31 15.48
CA LYS A 74 -12.61 -7.95 15.29
C LYS A 74 -12.75 -9.42 14.88
N LYS A 75 -13.64 -10.19 15.51
CA LYS A 75 -13.91 -11.59 15.13
C LYS A 75 -14.41 -11.68 13.68
N VAL A 76 -15.39 -10.86 13.32
CA VAL A 76 -15.97 -10.83 11.96
C VAL A 76 -14.92 -10.42 10.93
N ARG A 77 -14.09 -9.41 11.21
CA ARG A 77 -12.98 -9.03 10.33
C ARG A 77 -12.04 -10.20 10.04
N ASN A 78 -11.62 -10.92 11.08
CA ASN A 78 -10.72 -12.07 10.92
C ASN A 78 -11.39 -13.22 10.14
N GLN A 79 -12.68 -13.48 10.36
CA GLN A 79 -13.45 -14.46 9.59
C GLN A 79 -13.55 -14.10 8.09
N ASN A 80 -13.47 -12.82 7.75
CA ASN A 80 -13.49 -12.32 6.38
C ASN A 80 -12.07 -11.95 5.87
N GLU A 81 -11.01 -12.50 6.50
CA GLU A 81 -9.60 -12.34 6.08
C GLU A 81 -9.05 -10.90 6.15
N PHE A 82 -9.75 -9.98 6.84
CA PHE A 82 -9.29 -8.62 7.11
C PHE A 82 -8.48 -8.54 8.40
N PHE A 83 -7.36 -9.24 8.43
CA PHE A 83 -6.53 -9.40 9.62
C PHE A 83 -6.00 -8.07 10.19
N GLU A 84 -5.63 -8.09 11.46
CA GLU A 84 -5.03 -6.93 12.14
C GLU A 84 -3.50 -6.94 12.01
N ALA A 85 -2.94 -5.76 11.80
CA ALA A 85 -1.53 -5.47 12.02
C ALA A 85 -1.38 -4.81 13.40
N LYS A 86 -0.44 -5.28 14.22
CA LYS A 86 -0.12 -4.58 15.47
C LYS A 86 0.55 -3.25 15.11
N PRO A 87 0.06 -2.11 15.64
CA PRO A 87 0.72 -0.83 15.39
C PRO A 87 2.16 -0.86 15.89
N LYS A 88 3.09 -0.35 15.08
CA LYS A 88 4.48 -0.11 15.48
C LYS A 88 4.54 1.28 16.10
N TYR A 89 4.78 1.35 17.41
CA TYR A 89 4.74 2.62 18.15
C TYR A 89 5.67 3.70 17.58
N ARG A 90 6.79 3.30 16.96
CA ARG A 90 7.69 4.20 16.23
C ARG A 90 6.98 5.11 15.23
N LEU A 91 5.93 4.61 14.57
CA LEU A 91 5.18 5.37 13.56
C LEU A 91 4.28 6.47 14.13
N PHE A 92 4.10 6.53 15.46
CA PHE A 92 3.43 7.63 16.14
C PHE A 92 4.41 8.75 16.57
N GLU A 93 5.71 8.54 16.39
CA GLU A 93 6.72 9.58 16.58
C GLU A 93 6.89 10.42 15.32
N LEU A 94 7.61 11.54 15.42
CA LEU A 94 7.85 12.43 14.29
C LEU A 94 8.59 11.70 13.17
N GLY A 95 8.07 11.79 11.95
CA GLY A 95 8.77 11.30 10.77
C GLY A 95 8.53 12.15 9.55
N TRP A 96 9.24 11.81 8.48
CA TRP A 96 9.29 12.61 7.27
C TRP A 96 9.30 11.73 6.02
N GLU A 97 8.69 12.21 4.95
CA GLU A 97 8.68 11.55 3.65
C GLU A 97 9.35 12.42 2.59
N SER A 98 10.27 11.81 1.83
CA SER A 98 11.00 12.49 0.76
C SER A 98 10.15 12.87 -0.44
N TRP A 99 9.10 12.10 -0.73
CA TRP A 99 8.30 12.28 -1.94
C TRP A 99 7.64 13.66 -1.99
N ASP A 100 7.03 14.09 -0.88
CA ASP A 100 6.33 15.36 -0.86
C ASP A 100 7.28 16.55 -1.01
N ALA A 101 8.46 16.46 -0.39
CA ALA A 101 9.46 17.53 -0.41
C ALA A 101 10.32 17.56 -1.69
N LEU A 102 10.65 16.40 -2.26
CA LEU A 102 11.69 16.27 -3.30
C LEU A 102 11.19 15.67 -4.61
N GLY A 103 10.04 15.01 -4.64
CA GLY A 103 9.54 14.31 -5.82
C GLY A 103 10.58 13.34 -6.39
N TRP A 104 10.77 13.36 -7.70
CA TRP A 104 11.75 12.52 -8.38
C TRP A 104 13.21 12.99 -8.20
N ASN A 105 13.47 14.13 -7.59
CA ASN A 105 14.83 14.57 -7.25
C ASN A 105 15.36 13.94 -5.96
N THR A 106 14.55 13.12 -5.28
CA THR A 106 14.95 12.31 -4.12
C THR A 106 16.23 11.52 -4.43
N ASN A 107 17.26 11.69 -3.60
CA ASN A 107 18.48 10.89 -3.63
C ASN A 107 19.09 10.81 -2.21
N GLN A 108 20.05 9.92 -2.02
CA GLN A 108 20.68 9.67 -0.73
C GLN A 108 21.23 10.94 -0.07
N LYS A 109 21.89 11.82 -0.85
CA LYS A 109 22.45 13.07 -0.32
C LYS A 109 21.36 14.03 0.12
N THR A 110 20.37 14.29 -0.73
CA THR A 110 19.31 15.27 -0.42
C THR A 110 18.45 14.82 0.74
N VAL A 111 18.17 13.52 0.88
CA VAL A 111 17.49 12.98 2.06
C VAL A 111 18.34 13.19 3.31
N LYS A 112 19.62 12.80 3.28
CA LYS A 112 20.53 12.99 4.42
C LYS A 112 20.61 14.45 4.86
N ASP A 113 20.81 15.37 3.92
CA ASP A 113 20.93 16.80 4.18
C ASP A 113 19.67 17.38 4.86
N ILE A 114 18.47 16.92 4.49
CA ILE A 114 17.23 17.36 5.12
C ILE A 114 17.10 16.79 6.53
N LEU A 115 17.42 15.51 6.73
CA LEU A 115 17.34 14.88 8.04
C LEU A 115 18.35 15.49 9.03
N VAL A 116 19.55 15.83 8.58
CA VAL A 116 20.52 16.60 9.37
C VAL A 116 19.91 17.92 9.85
N LYS A 117 19.17 18.64 8.98
CA LYS A 117 18.49 19.88 9.41
C LYS A 117 17.45 19.63 10.49
N PHE A 118 16.68 18.54 10.44
CA PHE A 118 15.76 18.22 11.54
C PHE A 118 16.52 18.02 12.85
N LEU A 119 17.61 17.24 12.82
CA LEU A 119 18.45 16.96 13.98
C LEU A 119 19.10 18.23 14.54
N ASP A 120 19.71 19.06 13.69
CA ASP A 120 20.38 20.31 14.06
C ASP A 120 19.42 21.33 14.69
N ASN A 121 18.14 21.30 14.29
CA ASN A 121 17.09 22.15 14.83
C ASN A 121 16.36 21.52 16.05
N GLY A 122 16.85 20.39 16.56
CA GLY A 122 16.32 19.74 17.76
C GLY A 122 14.99 18.99 17.55
N TYR A 123 14.58 18.73 16.30
CA TYR A 123 13.39 17.93 16.03
C TYR A 123 13.71 16.43 16.20
N PRO A 124 12.94 15.69 17.03
CA PRO A 124 13.21 14.29 17.32
C PRO A 124 12.67 13.37 16.21
N ILE A 125 13.19 13.51 14.98
CA ILE A 125 12.79 12.67 13.85
C ILE A 125 13.22 11.23 14.10
N LYS A 126 12.28 10.28 13.96
CA LYS A 126 12.42 8.88 14.38
C LYS A 126 12.28 7.87 13.25
N TRP A 127 11.72 8.30 12.12
CA TRP A 127 11.63 7.51 10.91
C TRP A 127 11.59 8.41 9.68
N ALA A 128 12.09 7.89 8.55
CA ALA A 128 12.09 8.59 7.27
C ALA A 128 11.72 7.64 6.13
N ILE A 129 10.90 8.12 5.19
CA ILE A 129 10.47 7.36 4.01
C ILE A 129 11.15 7.93 2.76
N THR A 130 11.79 7.04 1.99
CA THR A 130 12.19 7.31 0.61
C THR A 130 11.07 6.85 -0.32
N GLY A 131 10.32 7.78 -0.91
CA GLY A 131 9.12 7.44 -1.68
C GLY A 131 9.40 6.67 -2.98
N SER A 132 10.13 7.27 -3.92
CA SER A 132 10.33 6.71 -5.26
C SER A 132 11.74 6.99 -5.80
N GLY A 133 12.16 6.18 -6.79
CA GLY A 133 13.37 6.43 -7.59
C GLY A 133 14.67 5.92 -6.98
N PHE A 134 14.60 5.10 -5.94
CA PHE A 134 15.78 4.51 -5.28
C PHE A 134 16.32 3.26 -5.97
N TRP A 135 15.56 2.69 -6.91
CA TRP A 135 15.87 1.49 -7.66
C TRP A 135 16.71 1.75 -8.91
N GLU A 136 17.21 0.68 -9.53
CA GLU A 136 17.96 0.69 -10.79
C GLU A 136 17.25 1.43 -11.95
N LYS A 137 18.02 1.95 -12.91
CA LYS A 137 17.46 2.70 -14.05
C LYS A 137 16.45 1.86 -14.85
N GLY A 138 15.24 2.40 -15.02
CA GLY A 138 14.13 1.71 -15.71
C GLY A 138 13.39 0.70 -14.82
N GLY A 139 13.89 0.39 -13.63
CA GLY A 139 13.20 -0.50 -12.70
C GLY A 139 12.00 0.14 -12.01
N THR A 140 11.50 -0.55 -11.00
CA THR A 140 10.52 -0.06 -10.02
C THR A 140 10.92 -0.60 -8.63
N THR A 141 10.13 -0.30 -7.60
CA THR A 141 10.34 -0.87 -6.26
C THR A 141 10.19 -2.40 -6.19
N THR A 142 9.69 -3.08 -7.24
CA THR A 142 9.70 -4.55 -7.35
C THR A 142 10.96 -5.10 -8.02
N SER A 143 11.96 -4.26 -8.31
CA SER A 143 13.35 -4.66 -8.61
C SER A 143 14.15 -5.00 -7.34
N PHE A 144 13.53 -5.70 -6.40
CA PHE A 144 14.02 -5.97 -5.04
C PHE A 144 15.54 -6.02 -4.86
N GLY A 145 16.05 -5.17 -3.96
CA GLY A 145 17.47 -5.08 -3.60
C GLY A 145 18.38 -4.44 -4.65
N LYS A 146 17.86 -4.07 -5.83
CA LYS A 146 18.63 -3.41 -6.88
C LYS A 146 18.54 -1.90 -6.76
N TRP A 147 19.44 -1.34 -5.97
CA TRP A 147 19.59 0.10 -5.79
C TRP A 147 20.14 0.78 -7.04
N GLY A 148 19.65 1.98 -7.33
CA GLY A 148 20.11 2.81 -8.43
C GLY A 148 21.19 3.82 -8.02
N GLU A 149 21.69 4.58 -9.00
CA GLU A 149 22.75 5.58 -8.79
C GLU A 149 22.39 6.63 -7.72
N LYS A 150 21.10 6.96 -7.55
CA LYS A 150 20.61 7.89 -6.53
C LYS A 150 20.84 7.40 -5.09
N PHE A 151 21.02 6.10 -4.91
CA PHE A 151 21.23 5.42 -3.64
C PHE A 151 22.33 4.37 -3.80
N SER A 152 23.50 4.79 -4.29
CA SER A 152 24.63 3.91 -4.60
C SER A 152 25.29 3.28 -3.37
N ASN A 153 25.09 3.85 -2.17
CA ASN A 153 25.65 3.35 -0.91
C ASN A 153 24.56 3.18 0.16
N PRO A 154 23.58 2.29 -0.06
CA PRO A 154 22.40 2.14 0.80
C PRO A 154 22.76 1.62 2.19
N VAL A 155 23.79 0.76 2.30
CA VAL A 155 24.27 0.22 3.58
C VAL A 155 24.79 1.35 4.47
N THR A 156 25.72 2.17 3.97
CA THR A 156 26.24 3.33 4.72
C THR A 156 25.14 4.32 5.09
N PHE A 157 24.16 4.50 4.19
CA PHE A 157 23.03 5.38 4.44
C PHE A 157 22.14 4.87 5.58
N LYS A 158 21.84 3.57 5.58
CA LYS A 158 21.11 2.91 6.67
C LYS A 158 21.88 2.98 7.98
N SER A 159 23.19 2.70 7.97
CA SER A 159 24.02 2.81 9.17
C SER A 159 23.96 4.23 9.76
N TRP A 160 24.10 5.26 8.92
CA TRP A 160 23.96 6.65 9.36
C TRP A 160 22.57 6.95 9.93
N MET A 161 21.49 6.44 9.32
CA MET A 161 20.14 6.58 9.87
C MET A 161 20.04 5.95 11.26
N HIS A 162 20.56 4.73 11.43
CA HIS A 162 20.51 4.00 12.69
C HIS A 162 21.35 4.65 13.79
N GLU A 163 22.53 5.17 13.45
CA GLU A 163 23.39 5.95 14.35
C GLU A 163 22.67 7.19 14.91
N ASN A 164 21.73 7.75 14.15
CA ASN A 164 20.92 8.91 14.54
C ASN A 164 19.54 8.53 15.09
N ASP A 165 19.32 7.25 15.42
CA ASP A 165 18.03 6.71 15.88
C ASP A 165 16.89 7.01 14.89
N ILE A 166 17.12 6.80 13.59
CA ILE A 166 16.12 6.96 12.53
C ILE A 166 15.89 5.61 11.85
N LYS A 167 14.62 5.19 11.76
CA LYS A 167 14.21 4.04 10.95
C LYS A 167 14.05 4.43 9.49
N TRP A 168 14.71 3.72 8.59
CA TRP A 168 14.63 3.99 7.16
C TRP A 168 13.59 3.09 6.49
N MET A 169 12.61 3.70 5.83
CA MET A 169 11.54 3.02 5.11
C MET A 169 11.53 3.44 3.64
N ILE A 170 10.91 2.62 2.78
CA ILE A 170 10.78 2.89 1.34
C ILE A 170 9.33 2.78 0.85
N GLY A 171 8.99 3.48 -0.22
CA GLY A 171 7.74 3.23 -0.93
C GLY A 171 7.76 1.87 -1.65
N LEU A 172 6.82 0.96 -1.33
CA LEU A 172 6.75 -0.38 -1.91
C LEU A 172 5.41 -0.63 -2.63
N ARG A 173 5.51 -1.14 -3.85
CA ARG A 173 4.39 -1.47 -4.76
C ARG A 173 4.23 -2.98 -4.84
N THR A 174 3.01 -3.42 -5.10
CA THR A 174 2.65 -4.82 -5.38
C THR A 174 2.39 -5.08 -6.86
N ASN A 175 2.67 -4.10 -7.74
CA ASN A 175 2.56 -4.26 -9.19
C ASN A 175 3.92 -4.59 -9.83
N PHE A 176 3.89 -5.44 -10.84
CA PHE A 176 5.04 -6.02 -11.51
C PHE A 176 4.94 -5.77 -13.01
N ILE A 177 5.95 -5.12 -13.57
CA ILE A 177 6.07 -4.96 -15.02
C ILE A 177 6.44 -6.32 -15.62
N PRO A 178 5.80 -6.78 -16.72
CA PRO A 178 6.14 -8.04 -17.36
C PRO A 178 7.64 -8.12 -17.65
N ALA A 179 8.22 -9.32 -17.56
CA ALA A 179 9.67 -9.49 -17.68
C ALA A 179 10.19 -8.97 -19.03
N ASN A 180 11.47 -8.61 -19.05
CA ASN A 180 12.18 -7.97 -20.17
C ASN A 180 11.81 -6.48 -20.31
N GLY A 181 12.00 -5.93 -21.50
CA GLY A 181 11.84 -4.51 -21.79
C GLY A 181 12.69 -4.14 -23.01
N PRO A 182 12.70 -2.85 -23.39
CA PRO A 182 12.03 -1.74 -22.72
C PRO A 182 10.51 -1.68 -23.00
N TYR A 183 9.75 -1.30 -21.98
CA TYR A 183 8.35 -0.87 -22.09
C TYR A 183 8.26 0.64 -22.08
N TYR A 184 7.39 1.20 -22.92
CA TYR A 184 7.23 2.65 -23.07
C TYR A 184 5.91 3.15 -22.48
N PRO A 185 5.92 4.32 -21.80
CA PRO A 185 4.73 4.97 -21.26
C PRO A 185 3.53 4.96 -22.22
N LYS A 186 2.38 4.47 -21.74
CA LYS A 186 1.12 4.48 -22.51
C LYS A 186 0.40 5.83 -22.47
N THR A 187 0.77 6.70 -21.53
CA THR A 187 0.19 8.04 -21.38
C THR A 187 1.28 9.10 -21.41
N LYS A 188 0.90 10.34 -21.76
CA LYS A 188 1.74 11.55 -21.64
C LYS A 188 1.71 12.16 -20.24
N LYS A 189 0.72 11.79 -19.40
CA LYS A 189 0.65 12.24 -18.01
C LYS A 189 1.90 11.76 -17.26
N ARG A 190 2.48 12.64 -16.44
CA ARG A 190 3.65 12.36 -15.62
C ARG A 190 3.34 12.72 -14.19
N ASP A 191 3.83 11.90 -13.27
CA ASP A 191 3.72 12.15 -11.85
C ASP A 191 4.80 13.15 -11.42
N ARG A 192 4.39 14.35 -11.02
CA ARG A 192 5.27 15.49 -10.71
C ARG A 192 6.33 15.68 -11.81
N ASP A 193 7.61 15.61 -11.43
CA ASP A 193 8.78 15.81 -12.26
C ASP A 193 9.36 14.51 -12.85
N LEU A 194 8.53 13.48 -13.04
CA LEU A 194 8.94 12.20 -13.64
C LEU A 194 9.49 12.38 -15.05
N LYS A 195 10.77 12.01 -15.25
CA LYS A 195 11.45 12.02 -16.56
C LYS A 195 11.73 10.61 -17.13
N VAL A 196 11.10 9.57 -16.60
CA VAL A 196 11.29 8.19 -17.10
C VAL A 196 10.83 8.08 -18.56
N GLN A 197 11.72 7.53 -19.39
CA GLN A 197 11.48 7.28 -20.82
C GLN A 197 11.05 5.83 -21.10
N TYR A 198 11.56 4.88 -20.32
CA TYR A 198 11.27 3.46 -20.46
C TYR A 198 11.27 2.77 -19.10
N PHE A 199 10.63 1.61 -19.07
CA PHE A 199 10.60 0.71 -17.94
C PHE A 199 11.12 -0.67 -18.34
N ASN A 200 11.77 -1.35 -17.41
CA ASN A 200 12.21 -2.71 -17.53
C ASN A 200 11.49 -3.53 -16.47
N GLY A 201 10.86 -4.62 -16.88
CA GLY A 201 10.52 -5.69 -15.95
C GLY A 201 11.77 -6.49 -15.60
N ASN A 202 11.65 -7.30 -14.57
CA ASN A 202 12.72 -8.17 -14.12
C ASN A 202 12.27 -9.64 -14.13
N SER A 203 13.21 -10.57 -13.98
CA SER A 203 12.94 -12.01 -14.04
C SER A 203 11.97 -12.51 -12.95
N LEU A 204 11.81 -11.77 -11.85
CA LEU A 204 10.85 -12.12 -10.79
C LEU A 204 9.40 -12.04 -11.30
N SER A 205 9.13 -11.20 -12.31
CA SER A 205 7.82 -11.17 -12.95
C SER A 205 7.51 -12.49 -13.65
N SER A 206 8.48 -13.09 -14.35
CA SER A 206 8.31 -14.41 -14.96
C SER A 206 8.17 -15.53 -13.93
N GLU A 207 8.91 -15.43 -12.82
CA GLU A 207 8.80 -16.39 -11.71
C GLU A 207 7.42 -16.33 -11.03
N ALA A 208 6.94 -15.13 -10.69
CA ALA A 208 5.63 -14.95 -10.08
C ALA A 208 4.50 -15.38 -11.04
N LEU A 209 4.68 -15.14 -12.34
CA LEU A 209 3.75 -15.58 -13.38
C LEU A 209 3.66 -17.11 -13.43
N SER A 210 4.80 -17.82 -13.45
CA SER A 210 4.81 -19.30 -13.52
C SER A 210 4.27 -19.96 -12.25
N LYS A 211 4.40 -19.28 -11.11
CA LYS A 211 3.82 -19.70 -9.82
C LYS A 211 2.35 -19.33 -9.65
N GLY A 212 1.75 -18.63 -10.62
CA GLY A 212 0.36 -18.18 -10.55
C GLY A 212 0.11 -17.20 -9.41
N TYR A 213 1.08 -16.35 -9.07
CA TYR A 213 1.00 -15.41 -7.93
C TYR A 213 0.30 -14.10 -8.25
N PHE A 214 -0.02 -13.82 -9.52
CA PHE A 214 -0.75 -12.62 -9.89
C PHE A 214 -2.27 -12.83 -9.81
N LEU A 215 -2.99 -11.71 -9.76
CA LEU A 215 -4.45 -11.72 -9.95
C LEU A 215 -4.79 -12.18 -11.35
N SER A 216 -5.82 -13.01 -11.42
CA SER A 216 -6.36 -13.54 -12.66
C SER A 216 -7.81 -13.14 -12.85
N ASP A 217 -8.26 -13.11 -14.10
CA ASP A 217 -9.66 -13.00 -14.43
C ASP A 217 -10.42 -14.31 -14.15
N LYS A 218 -11.70 -14.36 -14.54
CA LYS A 218 -12.56 -15.53 -14.34
C LYS A 218 -12.13 -16.76 -15.16
N MET A 219 -11.35 -16.57 -16.22
CA MET A 219 -10.82 -17.65 -17.06
C MET A 219 -9.48 -18.17 -16.53
N GLY A 220 -8.90 -17.49 -15.52
CA GLY A 220 -7.61 -17.83 -14.94
C GLY A 220 -6.45 -17.04 -15.54
N ASP A 221 -6.70 -16.17 -16.51
CA ASP A 221 -5.67 -15.39 -17.19
C ASP A 221 -5.20 -14.22 -16.33
N PRO A 222 -3.88 -14.00 -16.17
CA PRO A 222 -3.34 -12.89 -15.38
C PRO A 222 -3.80 -11.52 -15.90
N LEU A 223 -4.28 -10.68 -14.97
CA LEU A 223 -4.76 -9.34 -15.31
C LEU A 223 -3.60 -8.40 -15.65
N SER A 224 -3.74 -7.71 -16.78
CA SER A 224 -2.81 -6.67 -17.23
C SER A 224 -3.42 -5.29 -17.01
N ILE A 225 -2.86 -4.55 -16.07
CA ILE A 225 -3.41 -3.27 -15.58
C ILE A 225 -2.35 -2.19 -15.77
N THR A 226 -2.76 -0.99 -16.20
CA THR A 226 -1.86 0.15 -16.33
C THR A 226 -2.26 1.24 -15.34
N SER A 227 -1.32 1.68 -14.51
CA SER A 227 -1.54 2.80 -13.59
C SER A 227 -1.70 4.11 -14.37
N SER A 228 -2.55 5.01 -13.86
CA SER A 228 -2.64 6.40 -14.33
C SER A 228 -1.52 7.32 -13.79
N VAL A 229 -0.71 6.83 -12.85
CA VAL A 229 0.32 7.59 -12.13
C VAL A 229 1.70 6.95 -12.31
N PHE A 230 1.92 5.72 -11.82
CA PHE A 230 3.17 4.97 -11.96
C PHE A 230 2.99 3.49 -11.52
N PRO A 231 3.58 2.50 -12.22
CA PRO A 231 4.22 2.61 -13.53
C PRO A 231 3.16 2.76 -14.63
N ILE A 232 3.41 3.68 -15.57
CA ILE A 232 2.48 4.02 -16.67
C ILE A 232 2.62 3.05 -17.86
N VAL A 233 2.85 1.77 -17.56
CA VAL A 233 2.96 0.66 -18.51
C VAL A 233 2.16 -0.54 -18.01
N PRO A 234 1.77 -1.47 -18.89
CA PRO A 234 1.07 -2.70 -18.48
C PRO A 234 1.85 -3.43 -17.38
N SER A 235 1.15 -3.81 -16.32
CA SER A 235 1.68 -4.45 -15.13
C SER A 235 0.72 -5.51 -14.61
N TYR A 236 1.26 -6.55 -14.01
CA TYR A 236 0.51 -7.52 -13.21
C TYR A 236 0.37 -7.01 -11.77
N LEU A 237 -0.71 -7.39 -11.08
CA LEU A 237 -0.89 -7.12 -9.65
C LEU A 237 -0.74 -8.42 -8.87
N LEU A 238 0.09 -8.42 -7.83
CA LEU A 238 0.26 -9.58 -6.95
C LEU A 238 -1.06 -9.90 -6.24
N ASP A 239 -1.44 -11.18 -6.23
CA ASP A 239 -2.61 -11.66 -5.51
C ASP A 239 -2.26 -11.90 -4.04
N GLY A 240 -2.56 -10.90 -3.22
CA GLY A 240 -2.36 -10.98 -1.78
C GLY A 240 -3.19 -12.06 -1.08
N GLN A 241 -4.24 -12.61 -1.68
CA GLN A 241 -5.00 -13.68 -1.04
C GLN A 241 -4.28 -15.04 -1.11
N LYS A 242 -3.28 -15.17 -2.00
CA LYS A 242 -2.43 -16.34 -2.06
C LYS A 242 -1.32 -16.18 -1.02
N SER A 243 -1.40 -16.92 0.09
CA SER A 243 -0.40 -16.88 1.16
C SER A 243 1.02 -17.10 0.63
N ALA A 244 1.20 -18.07 -0.28
CA ALA A 244 2.48 -18.33 -0.93
C ALA A 244 3.02 -17.14 -1.74
N ALA A 245 2.14 -16.34 -2.37
CA ALA A 245 2.54 -15.11 -3.05
C ALA A 245 2.98 -14.03 -2.06
N SER A 246 2.29 -13.93 -0.91
CA SER A 246 2.63 -12.98 0.17
C SER A 246 3.97 -13.34 0.82
N ASP A 247 4.21 -14.61 1.14
CA ASP A 247 5.48 -15.09 1.69
C ASP A 247 6.64 -14.87 0.72
N TRP A 248 6.43 -15.21 -0.57
CA TRP A 248 7.43 -14.96 -1.60
C TRP A 248 7.74 -13.47 -1.71
N PHE A 249 6.73 -12.60 -1.75
CA PHE A 249 6.92 -11.16 -1.85
C PHE A 249 7.67 -10.60 -0.64
N GLN A 250 7.36 -11.08 0.56
CA GLN A 250 8.07 -10.69 1.78
C GLN A 250 9.54 -11.14 1.74
N PHE A 251 9.84 -12.35 1.26
CA PHE A 251 11.22 -12.81 1.05
C PHE A 251 11.97 -11.94 0.03
N GLN A 252 11.30 -11.51 -1.05
CA GLN A 252 11.92 -10.56 -1.98
C GLN A 252 12.14 -9.20 -1.32
N TYR A 253 11.18 -8.71 -0.51
CA TYR A 253 11.29 -7.45 0.21
C TYR A 253 12.53 -7.38 1.13
N GLU A 254 12.88 -8.48 1.82
CA GLU A 254 14.07 -8.53 2.69
C GLU A 254 15.36 -8.12 1.96
N LYS A 255 15.43 -8.28 0.64
CA LYS A 255 16.58 -7.86 -0.17
C LYS A 255 16.79 -6.35 -0.23
N TRP A 256 15.76 -5.55 0.09
CA TRP A 256 15.93 -4.12 0.25
C TRP A 256 16.75 -3.78 1.51
N ASP A 257 16.73 -4.64 2.54
CA ASP A 257 17.42 -4.40 3.81
C ASP A 257 17.06 -3.04 4.43
N VAL A 258 15.78 -2.70 4.52
CA VAL A 258 15.27 -1.47 5.15
C VAL A 258 14.38 -1.79 6.35
N ASP A 259 14.07 -0.82 7.21
CA ASP A 259 13.32 -1.03 8.46
C ASP A 259 11.80 -1.11 8.27
N GLY A 260 11.29 -0.79 7.08
CA GLY A 260 9.85 -0.82 6.83
C GLY A 260 9.48 -0.25 5.47
N ILE A 261 8.17 -0.09 5.27
CA ILE A 261 7.62 0.35 3.99
C ILE A 261 6.48 1.35 4.17
N LYS A 262 6.30 2.17 3.14
CA LYS A 262 5.04 2.84 2.83
C LYS A 262 4.42 2.13 1.63
N GLU A 263 3.25 1.52 1.83
CA GLU A 263 2.52 0.90 0.73
C GLU A 263 2.13 1.95 -0.32
N ASP A 264 2.43 1.68 -1.59
CA ASP A 264 2.31 2.66 -2.66
C ASP A 264 1.89 2.04 -4.01
N THR A 265 0.91 1.14 -4.01
CA THR A 265 0.50 0.34 -5.19
C THR A 265 0.15 1.18 -6.42
N MET A 266 -0.30 2.43 -6.25
CA MET A 266 -0.65 3.34 -7.35
C MET A 266 -1.55 2.76 -8.47
N MET A 267 -2.36 1.73 -8.17
CA MET A 267 -3.34 1.17 -9.11
C MET A 267 -4.75 1.56 -8.67
N ASP A 268 -5.64 1.74 -9.65
CA ASP A 268 -7.05 1.94 -9.39
C ASP A 268 -7.64 0.66 -8.79
N LEU A 269 -8.36 0.81 -7.67
CA LEU A 269 -9.00 -0.31 -6.97
C LEU A 269 -10.48 -0.42 -7.40
N ASP A 270 -10.87 -1.61 -7.85
CA ASP A 270 -12.24 -2.01 -8.17
C ASP A 270 -12.60 -3.35 -7.49
N SER A 271 -13.75 -3.95 -7.81
CA SER A 271 -14.17 -5.21 -7.18
C SER A 271 -13.19 -6.39 -7.35
N ILE A 272 -12.32 -6.34 -8.37
CA ILE A 272 -11.34 -7.37 -8.71
C ILE A 272 -9.97 -6.99 -8.11
N THR A 273 -9.59 -5.72 -8.18
CA THR A 273 -8.27 -5.24 -7.74
C THR A 273 -8.24 -4.74 -6.30
N ASN A 274 -9.39 -4.56 -5.64
CA ASN A 274 -9.53 -4.24 -4.20
C ASN A 274 -9.22 -5.47 -3.34
N ILE A 275 -7.97 -5.90 -3.39
CA ILE A 275 -7.43 -6.99 -2.60
C ILE A 275 -6.94 -6.46 -1.25
N TYR A 276 -7.19 -7.26 -0.20
CA TYR A 276 -6.53 -7.03 1.08
C TYR A 276 -5.02 -7.21 0.88
N ASN A 277 -4.23 -6.24 1.34
CA ASN A 277 -2.79 -6.23 1.11
C ASN A 277 -2.06 -7.13 2.13
N LEU A 278 -2.35 -8.42 2.09
CA LEU A 278 -1.70 -9.44 2.90
C LEU A 278 -0.16 -9.43 2.77
N PRO A 279 0.46 -9.18 1.60
CA PRO A 279 1.91 -9.07 1.49
C PRO A 279 2.49 -8.00 2.42
N VAL A 280 1.82 -6.85 2.53
CA VAL A 280 2.23 -5.77 3.46
C VAL A 280 2.01 -6.17 4.91
N LEU A 281 0.93 -6.91 5.22
CA LEU A 281 0.73 -7.46 6.54
C LEU A 281 1.85 -8.43 6.93
N GLU A 282 2.26 -9.33 6.03
CA GLU A 282 3.34 -10.29 6.29
C GLU A 282 4.68 -9.58 6.53
N ILE A 283 4.97 -8.51 5.80
CA ILE A 283 6.12 -7.64 6.09
C ILE A 283 6.03 -7.09 7.52
N SER A 284 4.87 -6.55 7.93
CA SER A 284 4.68 -5.95 9.26
C SER A 284 4.77 -6.94 10.43
N ARG A 285 4.61 -8.25 10.16
CA ARG A 285 4.72 -9.32 11.15
C ARG A 285 6.18 -9.74 11.39
N LYS A 286 7.03 -9.61 10.38
CA LYS A 286 8.43 -10.08 10.37
C LYS A 286 9.45 -8.96 10.60
N THR A 287 9.07 -7.72 10.31
CA THR A 287 9.75 -6.47 10.74
C THR A 287 9.07 -5.95 12.00
#